data_AF-A0A4Q5PT80-F1
#
_entry.id   AF-A0A4Q5PT80-F1
#
_cell.length_a   1.000
_cell.length_b   1.000
_cell.length_c   1.000
_cell.angle_alpha   90.00
_cell.angle_beta   90.00
_cell.angle_gamma   90.00
#
_symmetry.space_group_name_H-M   'P 1'
#
loop_
_entity.id
_entity.type
_entity.pdbx_description
1 polymer ?
#
loop_
_entity_poly.entity_id
_entity_poly.type
_entity_poly.pdbx_seq_one_letter_code
_entity_poly.pdbx_strand_id
1 'polypeptide(L)'
;MKVKDDSKITFRLNGIFEYFLAYHMSQDDDFKDLILNEDSIYLSFKNEMEIYSGIKNSDSDFLEFIYNKTKRYFKSVNEGFRNQGTPDENLQIIISQDHEIKLSNIVKSIKAINPLNNEDQDLIKDDFDPVSINSSIAKKRIYNPSDMDSEIYERYISVLARVYKTMDGINDEQILNEILDFLLETYINFSFYLSDELDNNSKDSNNDKESLLDLINKFLPFISQITFSDSIANYNVEGIILNKIRELKRDHKSNQYKLFILYFILMDIDEANIIKYADELLPLMSIGILRYTSLMKLSYYFAFNGNKNAKLAEFLRNRIESAQINLDGNIDRNKLKQSLDKKKNLLNFNNRLRR
;
A
#
# COMPACT_ATOMS: atom_id res chain seq x y z
N MET A 1 3.12 28.25 -11.80
CA MET A 1 1.77 28.29 -11.19
C MET A 1 1.44 29.75 -10.91
N LYS A 2 0.52 30.38 -11.66
CA LYS A 2 0.05 31.74 -11.36
C LYS A 2 -1.20 31.61 -10.49
N VAL A 3 -1.03 31.86 -9.20
CA VAL A 3 -2.12 31.87 -8.22
C VAL A 3 -2.94 33.14 -8.46
N LYS A 4 -4.26 33.04 -8.61
CA LYS A 4 -5.15 34.21 -8.77
C LYS A 4 -5.19 34.99 -7.45
N ASP A 5 -5.32 36.31 -7.51
CA ASP A 5 -5.25 37.24 -6.35
C ASP A 5 -6.27 36.96 -5.23
N ASP A 6 -7.31 36.16 -5.47
CA ASP A 6 -8.33 35.75 -4.48
C ASP A 6 -8.14 34.34 -3.90
N SER A 7 -7.01 33.69 -4.18
CA SER A 7 -6.76 32.34 -3.67
C SER A 7 -6.31 32.41 -2.20
N LYS A 8 -7.19 32.04 -1.27
CA LYS A 8 -6.81 31.89 0.15
C LYS A 8 -6.00 30.60 0.33
N ILE A 9 -4.78 30.73 0.83
CA ILE A 9 -3.96 29.60 1.28
C ILE A 9 -4.37 29.30 2.72
N THR A 10 -4.88 28.10 2.98
CA THR A 10 -5.22 27.62 4.32
C THR A 10 -4.16 26.62 4.75
N PHE A 11 -3.47 26.89 5.85
CA PHE A 11 -2.56 25.93 6.47
C PHE A 11 -3.35 24.99 7.38
N ARG A 12 -3.07 23.68 7.33
CA ARG A 12 -3.51 22.75 8.37
C ARG A 12 -2.76 23.13 9.66
N LEU A 13 -3.41 23.86 10.58
CA LEU A 13 -2.83 24.32 11.85
C LEU A 13 -2.16 23.18 12.65
N ASN A 14 -2.69 21.96 12.54
CA ASN A 14 -2.12 20.77 13.17
C ASN A 14 -0.70 20.46 12.69
N GLY A 15 -0.42 20.55 11.37
CA GLY A 15 0.91 20.25 10.84
C GLY A 15 1.98 21.25 11.29
N ILE A 16 1.61 22.52 11.50
CA ILE A 16 2.51 23.53 12.07
C ILE A 16 2.83 23.19 13.54
N PHE A 17 1.83 22.78 14.30
CA PHE A 17 2.02 22.39 15.70
C PHE A 17 2.88 21.12 15.84
N GLU A 18 2.60 20.09 15.04
CA GLU A 18 3.41 18.86 14.94
C GLU A 18 4.87 19.19 14.61
N TYR A 19 5.11 20.13 13.68
CA TYR A 19 6.47 20.60 13.38
C TYR A 19 7.18 21.22 14.58
N PHE A 20 6.51 22.11 15.33
CA PHE A 20 7.14 22.73 16.51
C PHE A 20 7.40 21.73 17.63
N LEU A 21 6.53 20.73 17.82
CA LEU A 21 6.77 19.65 18.76
C LEU A 21 7.97 18.80 18.33
N ALA A 22 8.06 18.40 17.07
CA ALA A 22 9.20 17.65 16.53
C ALA A 22 10.50 18.46 16.60
N TYR A 23 10.43 19.76 16.33
CA TYR A 23 11.56 20.66 16.49
C TYR A 23 12.00 20.75 17.95
N HIS A 24 11.06 20.84 18.90
CA HIS A 24 11.37 20.80 20.33
C HIS A 24 12.03 19.47 20.73
N MET A 25 11.54 18.33 20.24
CA MET A 25 12.20 17.02 20.43
C MET A 25 13.65 17.01 19.95
N SER A 26 13.99 17.81 18.93
CA SER A 26 15.36 17.90 18.41
C SER A 26 16.33 18.74 19.25
N GLN A 27 15.79 19.50 20.22
CA GLN A 27 16.54 20.43 21.07
C GLN A 27 16.50 20.04 22.56
N ASP A 28 15.50 19.26 22.98
CA ASP A 28 15.25 18.87 24.36
C ASP A 28 15.20 17.34 24.49
N ASP A 29 16.27 16.78 25.06
CA ASP A 29 16.42 15.33 25.25
C ASP A 29 15.43 14.78 26.30
N ASP A 30 15.09 15.53 27.35
CA ASP A 30 14.13 15.09 28.36
C ASP A 30 12.73 14.94 27.74
N PHE A 31 12.35 15.89 26.88
CA PHE A 31 11.09 15.82 26.15
C PHE A 31 11.07 14.68 25.13
N LYS A 32 12.17 14.45 24.41
CA LYS A 32 12.33 13.32 23.49
C LYS A 32 12.21 12.00 24.24
N ASP A 33 12.91 11.85 25.35
CA ASP A 33 12.93 10.62 26.15
C ASP A 33 11.56 10.33 26.77
N LEU A 34 10.81 11.36 27.20
CA LEU A 34 9.43 11.21 27.62
C LEU A 34 8.56 10.60 26.52
N ILE A 35 8.66 11.11 25.29
CA ILE A 35 7.88 10.61 24.14
C ILE A 35 8.31 9.20 23.74
N LEU A 36 9.61 8.92 23.77
CA LEU A 36 10.16 7.64 23.32
C LEU A 36 9.91 6.51 24.31
N ASN A 37 9.98 6.78 25.61
CA ASN A 37 9.92 5.74 26.64
C ASN A 37 8.50 5.44 27.12
N GLU A 38 7.61 6.43 27.15
CA GLU A 38 6.21 6.24 27.57
C GLU A 38 5.34 5.77 26.40
N ASP A 39 5.03 4.48 26.33
CA ASP A 39 4.26 3.88 25.22
C ASP A 39 2.93 4.59 24.92
N SER A 40 2.20 4.99 25.97
CA SER A 40 0.92 5.68 25.82
C SER A 40 1.05 7.04 25.12
N ILE A 41 2.21 7.70 25.26
CA ILE A 41 2.58 8.95 24.60
C ILE A 41 3.15 8.65 23.22
N TYR A 42 4.10 7.71 23.12
CA TYR A 42 4.75 7.28 21.88
C TYR A 42 3.74 7.08 20.73
N LEU A 43 2.65 6.35 21.01
CA LEU A 43 1.60 6.01 20.04
C LEU A 43 0.82 7.21 19.50
N SER A 44 0.95 8.38 20.14
CA SER A 44 0.29 9.63 19.78
C SER A 44 1.18 10.57 18.98
N PHE A 45 2.47 10.27 18.82
CA PHE A 45 3.49 11.15 18.24
C PHE A 45 4.02 10.67 16.88
N LYS A 46 3.24 9.86 16.15
CA LYS A 46 3.63 9.30 14.84
C LYS A 46 4.08 10.36 13.83
N ASN A 47 3.34 11.46 13.70
CA ASN A 47 3.66 12.54 12.76
C ASN A 47 4.91 13.30 13.22
N GLU A 48 5.03 13.59 14.51
CA GLU A 48 6.20 14.27 15.07
C GLU A 48 7.48 13.45 14.91
N MET A 49 7.43 12.13 15.07
CA MET A 49 8.58 11.26 14.85
C MET A 49 9.02 11.21 13.38
N GLU A 50 8.06 11.23 12.44
CA GLU A 50 8.35 11.38 11.00
C GLU A 50 9.05 12.72 10.69
N ILE A 51 8.58 13.81 11.31
CA ILE A 51 9.21 15.14 11.13
C ILE A 51 10.59 15.18 11.81
N TYR A 52 10.72 14.67 13.03
CA TYR A 52 11.99 14.61 13.76
C TYR A 52 13.05 13.85 12.95
N SER A 53 12.69 12.68 12.44
CA SER A 53 13.59 11.86 11.62
C SER A 53 13.96 12.56 10.31
N GLY A 54 13.06 13.35 9.70
CA GLY A 54 13.42 14.21 8.58
C GLY A 54 14.42 15.33 8.95
N ILE A 55 14.35 15.88 10.16
CA ILE A 55 15.31 16.89 10.67
C ILE A 55 16.65 16.25 11.05
N LYS A 56 16.61 15.03 11.58
CA LYS A 56 17.76 14.26 12.09
C LYS A 56 17.96 12.98 11.28
N ASN A 57 18.01 13.11 9.95
CA ASN A 57 17.96 11.99 9.00
C ASN A 57 19.18 11.04 8.99
N SER A 58 20.22 11.36 9.77
CA SER A 58 21.41 10.51 9.98
C SER A 58 21.48 9.93 11.41
N ASP A 59 20.43 10.08 12.21
CA ASP A 59 20.36 9.62 13.61
C ASP A 59 20.07 8.11 13.66
N SER A 60 21.14 7.33 13.54
CA SER A 60 21.08 5.86 13.56
C SER A 60 20.56 5.31 14.88
N ASP A 61 20.93 5.94 16.01
CA ASP A 61 20.51 5.50 17.33
C ASP A 61 18.99 5.64 17.49
N PHE A 62 18.41 6.73 16.98
CA PHE A 62 16.96 6.92 16.97
C PHE A 62 16.25 5.89 16.09
N LEU A 63 16.77 5.62 14.88
CA LEU A 63 16.20 4.59 14.00
C LEU A 63 16.25 3.21 14.68
N GLU A 64 17.38 2.85 15.27
CA GLU A 64 17.58 1.56 15.94
C GLU A 64 16.69 1.43 17.18
N PHE A 65 16.50 2.50 17.96
CA PHE A 65 15.57 2.53 19.09
C PHE A 65 14.15 2.19 18.66
N ILE A 66 13.64 2.88 17.64
CA ILE A 66 12.29 2.66 17.12
C ILE A 66 12.16 1.25 16.53
N TYR A 67 13.17 0.82 15.78
CA TYR A 67 13.21 -0.54 15.22
C TYR A 67 13.10 -1.60 16.30
N ASN A 68 13.95 -1.53 17.33
CA ASN A 68 13.96 -2.50 18.43
C ASN A 68 12.68 -2.46 19.25
N LYS A 69 12.10 -1.26 19.46
CA LYS A 69 10.81 -1.10 20.14
C LYS A 69 9.70 -1.81 19.36
N THR A 70 9.55 -1.51 18.06
CA THR A 70 8.52 -2.16 17.21
C THR A 70 8.75 -3.66 17.08
N LYS A 71 10.00 -4.11 16.90
CA LYS A 71 10.38 -5.53 16.83
C LYS A 71 9.96 -6.30 18.09
N ARG A 72 10.07 -5.69 19.26
CA ARG A 72 9.63 -6.28 20.54
C ARG A 72 8.12 -6.50 20.58
N TYR A 73 7.30 -5.53 20.20
CA TYR A 73 5.83 -5.67 20.21
C TYR A 73 5.35 -6.69 19.20
N PHE A 74 5.95 -6.73 18.01
CA PHE A 74 5.56 -7.67 16.94
C PHE A 74 6.16 -9.06 17.07
N LYS A 75 7.00 -9.33 18.09
CA LYS A 75 7.69 -10.62 18.23
C LYS A 75 6.72 -11.80 18.16
N SER A 76 5.68 -11.79 18.99
CA SER A 76 4.71 -12.88 19.07
C SER A 76 3.92 -13.07 17.76
N VAL A 77 3.51 -11.97 17.13
CA VAL A 77 2.79 -12.00 15.85
C VAL A 77 3.67 -12.59 14.74
N ASN A 78 4.90 -12.07 14.61
CA ASN A 78 5.81 -12.50 13.56
C ASN A 78 6.30 -13.94 13.75
N GLU A 79 6.65 -14.34 14.98
CA GLU A 79 7.03 -15.72 15.27
C GLU A 79 5.85 -16.68 15.05
N GLY A 80 4.62 -16.26 15.40
CA GLY A 80 3.40 -17.03 15.19
C GLY A 80 3.20 -17.44 13.73
N PHE A 81 3.26 -16.48 12.80
CA PHE A 81 3.09 -16.76 11.37
C PHE A 81 4.33 -17.39 10.72
N ARG A 82 5.54 -17.03 11.16
CA ARG A 82 6.79 -17.64 10.66
C ARG A 82 6.85 -19.14 10.96
N ASN A 83 6.32 -19.57 12.11
CA ASN A 83 6.27 -20.98 12.48
C ASN A 83 5.22 -21.77 11.69
N GLN A 84 4.24 -21.11 11.07
CA GLN A 84 3.21 -21.75 10.24
C GLN A 84 3.69 -21.99 8.81
N GLY A 85 4.50 -21.08 8.27
CA GLY A 85 5.03 -21.19 6.93
C GLY A 85 5.58 -19.86 6.39
N THR A 86 5.93 -19.88 5.12
CA THR A 86 6.27 -18.67 4.36
C THR A 86 5.03 -17.78 4.15
N PRO A 87 5.21 -16.48 3.85
CA PRO A 87 4.10 -15.59 3.52
C PRO A 87 3.17 -16.13 2.42
N ASP A 88 3.73 -16.79 1.40
CA ASP A 88 2.96 -17.36 0.29
C ASP A 88 2.12 -18.56 0.74
N GLU A 89 2.68 -19.42 1.62
CA GLU A 89 1.97 -20.57 2.19
C GLU A 89 0.86 -20.13 3.15
N ASN A 90 1.15 -19.19 4.06
CA ASN A 90 0.18 -18.64 5.00
C ASN A 90 -1.00 -17.99 4.26
N LEU A 91 -0.73 -17.26 3.17
CA LEU A 91 -1.77 -16.69 2.32
C LEU A 91 -2.67 -17.78 1.73
N GLN A 92 -2.10 -18.89 1.23
CA GLN A 92 -2.90 -19.99 0.67
C GLN A 92 -3.70 -20.76 1.72
N ILE A 93 -3.26 -20.79 2.96
CA ILE A 93 -4.00 -21.39 4.09
C ILE A 93 -5.22 -20.52 4.45
N ILE A 94 -5.05 -19.20 4.52
CA ILE A 94 -6.09 -18.25 4.91
C ILE A 94 -7.12 -18.05 3.78
N ILE A 95 -6.66 -18.06 2.52
CA ILE A 95 -7.51 -17.81 1.36
C ILE A 95 -8.14 -19.09 0.85
N SER A 96 -9.46 -19.21 1.05
CA SER A 96 -10.26 -20.28 0.46
C SER A 96 -10.40 -20.14 -1.07
N GLN A 97 -10.72 -21.26 -1.74
CA GLN A 97 -11.06 -21.24 -3.17
C GLN A 97 -12.28 -20.35 -3.47
N ASP A 98 -13.23 -20.25 -2.54
CA ASP A 98 -14.40 -19.38 -2.68
C ASP A 98 -14.02 -17.90 -2.71
N HIS A 99 -13.08 -17.47 -1.86
CA HIS A 99 -12.54 -16.11 -1.90
C HIS A 99 -11.91 -15.80 -3.27
N GLU A 100 -11.12 -16.73 -3.82
CA GLU A 100 -10.52 -16.55 -5.15
C GLU A 100 -11.57 -16.46 -6.28
N ILE A 101 -12.61 -17.30 -6.23
CA ILE A 101 -13.70 -17.28 -7.22
C ILE A 101 -14.46 -15.95 -7.15
N LYS A 102 -14.80 -15.49 -5.94
CA LYS A 102 -15.49 -14.21 -5.73
C LYS A 102 -14.64 -13.04 -6.23
N LEU A 103 -13.33 -13.01 -5.94
CA LEU A 103 -12.44 -11.97 -6.45
C LEU A 103 -12.30 -12.02 -7.98
N SER A 104 -12.20 -13.22 -8.56
CA SER A 104 -12.19 -13.42 -10.01
C SER A 104 -13.46 -12.83 -10.67
N ASN A 105 -14.63 -13.05 -10.09
CA ASN A 105 -15.89 -12.48 -10.58
C ASN A 105 -15.90 -10.95 -10.52
N ILE A 106 -15.33 -10.35 -9.46
CA ILE A 106 -15.16 -8.88 -9.38
C ILE A 106 -14.26 -8.41 -10.53
N VAL A 107 -13.10 -9.03 -10.74
CA VAL A 107 -12.17 -8.68 -11.84
C VAL A 107 -12.81 -8.79 -13.22
N LYS A 108 -13.67 -9.80 -13.44
CA LYS A 108 -14.45 -9.95 -14.69
C LYS A 108 -15.43 -8.81 -14.93
N SER A 109 -15.98 -8.23 -13.86
CA SER A 109 -16.98 -7.15 -13.96
C SER A 109 -16.38 -5.77 -14.22
N ILE A 110 -15.09 -5.57 -13.92
CA ILE A 110 -14.37 -4.31 -14.17
C ILE A 110 -14.35 -4.03 -15.68
N LYS A 111 -14.63 -2.79 -16.10
CA LYS A 111 -14.57 -2.40 -17.52
C LYS A 111 -13.55 -1.29 -17.74
N ALA A 112 -12.41 -1.60 -18.33
CA ALA A 112 -11.37 -0.63 -18.68
C ALA A 112 -11.70 0.17 -19.97
N ILE A 113 -12.85 0.84 -19.98
CA ILE A 113 -13.32 1.60 -21.16
C ILE A 113 -12.57 2.92 -21.26
N ASN A 114 -12.83 3.82 -20.31
CA ASN A 114 -12.19 5.12 -20.21
C ASN A 114 -11.63 5.31 -18.80
N PRO A 115 -10.43 5.90 -18.64
CA PRO A 115 -9.96 6.37 -17.34
C PRO A 115 -10.92 7.42 -16.75
N LEU A 116 -10.90 7.56 -15.43
CA LEU A 116 -11.71 8.56 -14.72
C LEU A 116 -11.22 9.96 -15.05
N ASN A 117 -12.15 10.86 -15.37
CA ASN A 117 -11.83 12.27 -15.55
C ASN A 117 -11.39 12.89 -14.20
N ASN A 118 -10.80 14.08 -14.23
CA ASN A 118 -10.28 14.71 -13.01
C ASN A 118 -11.38 15.01 -11.97
N GLU A 119 -12.59 15.37 -12.42
CA GLU A 119 -13.70 15.67 -11.51
C GLU A 119 -14.15 14.41 -10.75
N ASP A 120 -14.30 13.28 -11.45
CA ASP A 120 -14.63 11.98 -10.84
C ASP A 120 -13.52 11.52 -9.88
N GLN A 121 -12.25 11.76 -10.22
CA GLN A 121 -11.12 11.43 -9.35
C GLN A 121 -11.14 12.26 -8.06
N ASP A 122 -11.43 13.56 -8.17
CA ASP A 122 -11.48 14.46 -7.01
C ASP A 122 -12.68 14.11 -6.11
N LEU A 123 -13.85 13.82 -6.68
CA LEU A 123 -15.02 13.36 -5.91
C LEU A 123 -14.73 12.09 -5.12
N ILE A 124 -14.07 11.11 -5.74
CA ILE A 124 -13.68 9.88 -5.04
C ILE A 124 -12.70 10.20 -3.90
N LYS A 125 -11.71 11.06 -4.14
CA LYS A 125 -10.75 11.44 -3.08
C LYS A 125 -11.42 12.15 -1.92
N ASP A 126 -12.36 13.05 -2.20
CA ASP A 126 -13.10 13.78 -1.17
C ASP A 126 -13.98 12.85 -0.31
N ASP A 127 -14.53 11.78 -0.90
CA ASP A 127 -15.28 10.76 -0.17
C ASP A 127 -14.40 9.92 0.78
N PHE A 128 -13.13 9.67 0.41
CA PHE A 128 -12.21 8.83 1.19
C PHE A 128 -11.34 9.60 2.20
N ASP A 129 -10.97 10.85 1.90
CA ASP A 129 -10.21 11.74 2.80
C ASP A 129 -10.90 13.11 2.90
N PRO A 130 -12.08 13.18 3.56
CA PRO A 130 -12.81 14.43 3.68
C PRO A 130 -11.97 15.45 4.46
N VAL A 131 -11.83 16.66 3.92
CA VAL A 131 -11.12 17.75 4.58
C VAL A 131 -11.87 18.16 5.85
N SER A 132 -11.42 17.63 7.01
CA SER A 132 -11.93 18.05 8.31
C SER A 132 -11.37 19.44 8.67
N ILE A 133 -12.24 20.44 8.74
CA ILE A 133 -11.87 21.79 9.20
C ILE A 133 -11.93 21.81 10.74
N ASN A 134 -10.88 21.30 11.38
CA ASN A 134 -10.71 21.46 12.82
C ASN A 134 -9.87 22.71 13.10
N SER A 135 -10.54 23.79 13.49
CA SER A 135 -9.90 25.07 13.85
C SER A 135 -9.45 25.14 15.32
N SER A 136 -9.64 24.07 16.09
CA SER A 136 -9.31 24.00 17.52
C SER A 136 -8.12 23.09 17.80
N ILE A 137 -7.27 23.50 18.74
CA ILE A 137 -6.19 22.67 19.27
C ILE A 137 -6.83 21.55 20.11
N ALA A 138 -6.83 20.33 19.59
CA ALA A 138 -7.28 19.15 20.31
C ALA A 138 -6.12 18.54 21.12
N LYS A 139 -6.41 18.05 22.33
CA LYS A 139 -5.44 17.23 23.07
C LYS A 139 -5.15 15.96 22.28
N LYS A 140 -3.89 15.54 22.23
CA LYS A 140 -3.51 14.24 21.66
C LYS A 140 -4.27 13.12 22.40
N ARG A 141 -4.84 12.19 21.64
CA ARG A 141 -5.44 10.96 22.20
C ARG A 141 -4.33 10.18 22.90
N ILE A 142 -4.61 9.71 24.11
CA ILE A 142 -3.72 8.79 24.84
C ILE A 142 -4.19 7.38 24.55
N TYR A 143 -3.26 6.50 24.19
CA TYR A 143 -3.56 5.10 23.91
C TYR A 143 -3.23 4.24 25.12
N ASN A 144 -3.99 3.16 25.32
CA ASN A 144 -3.67 2.15 26.31
C ASN A 144 -2.87 1.01 25.63
N PRO A 145 -1.56 0.89 25.87
CA PRO A 145 -0.74 -0.12 25.21
C PRO A 145 -1.10 -1.55 25.62
N SER A 146 -1.86 -1.73 26.71
CA SER A 146 -2.23 -3.05 27.23
C SER A 146 -3.25 -3.79 26.35
N ASP A 147 -4.01 -3.04 25.54
CA ASP A 147 -5.10 -3.61 24.75
C ASP A 147 -4.57 -4.44 23.58
N MET A 148 -3.38 -4.09 23.05
CA MET A 148 -2.67 -4.80 21.96
C MET A 148 -3.59 -5.28 20.82
N ASP A 149 -4.54 -4.43 20.44
CA ASP A 149 -5.44 -4.64 19.30
C ASP A 149 -4.78 -4.20 17.98
N SER A 150 -5.49 -4.38 16.86
CA SER A 150 -4.99 -3.93 15.55
C SER A 150 -4.68 -2.43 15.47
N GLU A 151 -5.37 -1.56 16.21
CA GLU A 151 -5.06 -0.12 16.23
C GLU A 151 -3.68 0.13 16.87
N ILE A 152 -3.40 -0.53 18.00
CA ILE A 152 -2.11 -0.40 18.69
C ILE A 152 -0.96 -0.96 17.84
N TYR A 153 -1.14 -2.13 17.23
CA TYR A 153 -0.13 -2.72 16.34
C TYR A 153 0.14 -1.84 15.11
N GLU A 154 -0.90 -1.33 14.43
CA GLU A 154 -0.75 -0.43 13.27
C GLU A 154 0.11 0.79 13.64
N ARG A 155 -0.11 1.37 14.82
CA ARG A 155 0.64 2.54 15.27
C ARG A 155 2.12 2.26 15.43
N TYR A 156 2.50 1.13 16.05
CA TYR A 156 3.91 0.78 16.22
C TYR A 156 4.64 0.57 14.89
N ILE A 157 4.03 -0.19 13.97
CA ILE A 157 4.67 -0.48 12.67
C ILE A 157 4.71 0.77 11.79
N SER A 158 3.66 1.58 11.80
CA SER A 158 3.59 2.80 10.99
C SER A 158 4.55 3.89 11.48
N VAL A 159 4.84 3.98 12.79
CA VAL A 159 5.92 4.84 13.29
C VAL A 159 7.27 4.41 12.70
N LEU A 160 7.61 3.12 12.77
CA LEU A 160 8.86 2.61 12.20
C LEU A 160 8.96 2.86 10.70
N ALA A 161 7.91 2.54 9.93
CA ALA A 161 7.91 2.74 8.48
C ALA A 161 8.08 4.21 8.08
N ARG A 162 7.44 5.13 8.82
CA ARG A 162 7.52 6.57 8.56
C ARG A 162 8.87 7.16 8.93
N VAL A 163 9.47 6.70 10.01
CA VAL A 163 10.84 7.09 10.39
C VAL A 163 11.86 6.49 9.43
N TYR A 164 11.69 5.22 9.04
CA TYR A 164 12.59 4.57 8.10
C TYR A 164 12.68 5.30 6.76
N LYS A 165 11.54 5.71 6.17
CA LYS A 165 11.54 6.36 4.85
C LYS A 165 12.17 7.76 4.84
N THR A 166 12.31 8.42 5.99
CA THR A 166 12.89 9.76 6.13
C THR A 166 14.36 9.75 6.54
N MET A 167 14.91 8.60 6.94
CA MET A 167 16.31 8.43 7.35
C MET A 167 17.28 8.20 6.18
N ASP A 168 17.23 9.09 5.18
CA ASP A 168 18.09 9.02 3.98
C ASP A 168 19.55 9.43 4.20
N GLY A 169 19.89 9.93 5.40
CA GLY A 169 21.25 10.24 5.82
C GLY A 169 22.04 9.02 6.34
N ILE A 170 21.36 7.89 6.59
CA ILE A 170 21.99 6.65 7.06
C ILE A 170 22.51 5.85 5.86
N ASN A 171 23.78 5.45 5.90
CA ASN A 171 24.44 4.70 4.82
C ASN A 171 24.76 3.24 5.19
N ASP A 172 24.34 2.78 6.37
CA ASP A 172 24.52 1.39 6.78
C ASP A 172 23.51 0.51 6.02
N GLU A 173 23.96 -0.11 4.94
CA GLU A 173 23.10 -0.97 4.12
C GLU A 173 22.58 -2.19 4.90
N GLN A 174 23.32 -2.69 5.90
CA GLN A 174 22.92 -3.87 6.64
C GLN A 174 21.69 -3.59 7.49
N ILE A 175 21.73 -2.51 8.30
CA ILE A 175 20.57 -2.13 9.14
C ILE A 175 19.38 -1.74 8.27
N LEU A 176 19.61 -1.04 7.16
CA LEU A 176 18.53 -0.61 6.27
C LEU A 176 17.82 -1.79 5.59
N ASN A 177 18.56 -2.82 5.20
CA ASN A 177 17.98 -4.04 4.65
C ASN A 177 17.28 -4.87 5.73
N GLU A 178 17.85 -4.98 6.94
CA GLU A 178 17.21 -5.68 8.06
C GLU A 178 15.86 -5.06 8.41
N ILE A 179 15.79 -3.72 8.47
CA ILE A 179 14.54 -3.00 8.77
C ILE A 179 13.54 -3.17 7.63
N LEU A 180 13.96 -3.10 6.36
CA LEU A 180 13.04 -3.32 5.24
C LEU A 180 12.47 -4.75 5.24
N ASP A 181 13.31 -5.76 5.47
CA ASP A 181 12.88 -7.16 5.57
C ASP A 181 11.88 -7.34 6.71
N PHE A 182 12.19 -6.76 7.88
CA PHE A 182 11.29 -6.77 9.01
C PHE A 182 9.96 -6.08 8.70
N LEU A 183 9.97 -4.87 8.13
CA LEU A 183 8.75 -4.13 7.79
C LEU A 183 7.89 -4.92 6.80
N LEU A 184 8.51 -5.44 5.73
CA LEU A 184 7.80 -6.20 4.71
C LEU A 184 7.15 -7.47 5.29
N GLU A 185 7.88 -8.24 6.09
CA GLU A 185 7.32 -9.43 6.75
C GLU A 185 6.24 -9.04 7.76
N THR A 186 6.45 -7.97 8.54
CA THR A 186 5.54 -7.55 9.60
C THR A 186 4.24 -6.98 9.04
N TYR A 187 4.24 -6.21 7.95
CA TYR A 187 3.00 -5.75 7.30
C TYR A 187 2.18 -6.90 6.72
N ILE A 188 2.85 -7.93 6.18
CA ILE A 188 2.16 -9.14 5.71
C ILE A 188 1.53 -9.87 6.90
N ASN A 189 2.31 -10.16 7.94
CA ASN A 189 1.84 -10.87 9.13
C ASN A 189 0.75 -10.09 9.88
N PHE A 190 0.84 -8.76 9.91
CA PHE A 190 -0.19 -7.89 10.47
C PHE A 190 -1.52 -8.02 9.72
N SER A 191 -1.50 -8.19 8.40
CA SER A 191 -2.72 -8.45 7.64
C SER A 191 -3.37 -9.79 8.02
N PHE A 192 -2.56 -10.83 8.25
CA PHE A 192 -3.06 -12.11 8.73
C PHE A 192 -3.61 -12.01 10.16
N TYR A 193 -2.91 -11.29 11.05
CA TYR A 193 -3.38 -11.01 12.40
C TYR A 193 -4.74 -10.28 12.39
N LEU A 194 -4.93 -9.29 11.52
CA LEU A 194 -6.19 -8.57 11.39
C LEU A 194 -7.34 -9.51 10.98
N SER A 195 -7.08 -10.46 10.08
CA SER A 195 -8.04 -11.51 9.74
C SER A 195 -8.40 -12.37 10.95
N ASP A 196 -7.40 -12.84 11.70
CA ASP A 196 -7.61 -13.70 12.89
C ASP A 196 -8.35 -12.96 14.00
N GLU A 197 -8.01 -11.69 14.27
CA GLU A 197 -8.69 -10.84 15.25
C GLU A 197 -10.18 -10.68 14.91
N LEU A 198 -10.50 -10.45 13.63
CA LEU A 198 -11.88 -10.32 13.18
C LEU A 198 -12.64 -11.64 13.19
N ASP A 199 -11.99 -12.76 12.85
CA ASP A 199 -12.60 -14.09 12.96
C ASP A 199 -12.97 -14.40 14.42
N ASN A 200 -12.05 -14.14 15.36
CA ASN A 200 -12.32 -14.33 16.78
C ASN A 200 -13.45 -13.44 17.29
N ASN A 201 -13.51 -12.18 16.85
CA ASN A 201 -14.59 -11.25 17.20
C ASN A 201 -15.94 -11.55 16.51
N SER A 202 -15.92 -12.33 15.42
CA SER A 202 -17.12 -12.72 14.65
C SER A 202 -17.88 -13.90 15.27
N LYS A 203 -17.17 -14.80 15.95
CA LYS A 203 -17.74 -15.96 16.65
C LYS A 203 -18.75 -15.59 17.75
N ASP A 204 -18.76 -14.32 18.17
CA ASP A 204 -19.62 -13.79 19.22
C ASP A 204 -20.86 -12.99 18.73
N SER A 205 -21.09 -12.76 17.42
CA SER A 205 -22.31 -12.03 16.95
C SER A 205 -22.61 -12.08 15.43
N ASN A 206 -23.90 -12.13 15.07
CA ASN A 206 -24.64 -11.82 13.79
C ASN A 206 -23.92 -11.76 12.42
N ASN A 207 -24.64 -12.20 11.37
CA ASN A 207 -24.29 -12.25 9.92
C ASN A 207 -23.44 -11.09 9.35
N ASP A 208 -23.54 -9.87 9.88
CA ASP A 208 -22.80 -8.70 9.35
C ASP A 208 -21.28 -8.81 9.58
N LYS A 209 -20.83 -9.41 10.68
CA LYS A 209 -19.39 -9.60 10.95
C LYS A 209 -18.78 -10.69 10.06
N GLU A 210 -19.55 -11.73 9.75
CA GLU A 210 -19.15 -12.79 8.81
C GLU A 210 -18.95 -12.22 7.39
N SER A 211 -19.81 -11.28 6.98
CA SER A 211 -19.65 -10.56 5.71
C SER A 211 -18.41 -9.66 5.67
N LEU A 212 -18.01 -9.07 6.81
CA LEU A 212 -16.82 -8.23 6.90
C LEU A 212 -15.53 -9.07 6.83
N LEU A 213 -15.49 -10.21 7.51
CA LEU A 213 -14.36 -11.14 7.45
C LEU A 213 -14.16 -11.69 6.02
N ASP A 214 -15.24 -12.10 5.36
CA ASP A 214 -15.21 -12.57 3.96
C ASP A 214 -14.72 -11.45 3.02
N LEU A 215 -15.06 -10.18 3.29
CA LEU A 215 -14.53 -9.05 2.53
C LEU A 215 -13.02 -8.89 2.74
N ILE A 216 -12.56 -8.86 3.99
CA ILE A 216 -11.14 -8.64 4.32
C ILE A 216 -10.26 -9.75 3.77
N ASN A 217 -10.68 -11.01 3.87
CA ASN A 217 -9.92 -12.13 3.34
C ASN A 217 -9.74 -12.03 1.82
N LYS A 218 -10.80 -11.68 1.06
CA LYS A 218 -10.66 -11.48 -0.40
C LYS A 218 -9.70 -10.35 -0.76
N PHE A 219 -9.64 -9.31 0.07
CA PHE A 219 -8.82 -8.13 -0.17
C PHE A 219 -7.52 -8.11 0.62
N LEU A 220 -7.14 -9.22 1.25
CA LEU A 220 -6.00 -9.25 2.17
C LEU A 220 -4.68 -8.78 1.52
N PRO A 221 -4.32 -9.23 0.30
CA PRO A 221 -3.13 -8.71 -0.38
C PRO A 221 -3.24 -7.23 -0.74
N PHE A 222 -4.45 -6.75 -1.02
CA PHE A 222 -4.69 -5.35 -1.34
C PHE A 222 -4.51 -4.47 -0.09
N ILE A 223 -5.06 -4.91 1.04
CA ILE A 223 -4.96 -4.23 2.33
C ILE A 223 -3.50 -4.16 2.77
N SER A 224 -2.76 -5.28 2.77
CA SER A 224 -1.35 -5.29 3.17
C SER A 224 -0.49 -4.37 2.29
N GLN A 225 -0.73 -4.37 0.97
CA GLN A 225 -0.01 -3.50 0.04
C GLN A 225 -0.32 -2.02 0.27
N ILE A 226 -1.60 -1.64 0.42
CA ILE A 226 -1.98 -0.24 0.64
C ILE A 226 -1.42 0.26 1.97
N THR A 227 -1.66 -0.47 3.07
CA THR A 227 -1.22 -0.04 4.39
C THR A 227 0.30 0.13 4.46
N PHE A 228 1.06 -0.73 3.78
CA PHE A 228 2.51 -0.56 3.71
C PHE A 228 2.89 0.62 2.80
N SER A 229 2.29 0.75 1.62
CA SER A 229 2.54 1.85 0.67
C SER A 229 2.29 3.22 1.31
N ASP A 230 1.15 3.40 1.99
CA ASP A 230 0.81 4.64 2.69
C ASP A 230 1.83 5.01 3.78
N SER A 231 2.53 4.02 4.33
CA SER A 231 3.49 4.20 5.41
C SER A 231 4.91 4.46 4.90
N ILE A 232 5.33 3.81 3.80
CA ILE A 232 6.74 3.80 3.34
C ILE A 232 6.97 4.44 1.97
N ALA A 233 5.96 4.56 1.10
CA ALA A 233 6.16 4.97 -0.30
C ALA A 233 6.77 6.37 -0.39
N ASN A 234 8.06 6.41 -0.73
CA ASN A 234 8.87 7.62 -0.86
C ASN A 234 10.04 7.33 -1.80
N TYR A 235 10.52 8.34 -2.52
CA TYR A 235 11.66 8.22 -3.43
C TYR A 235 12.94 7.75 -2.71
N ASN A 236 13.09 8.07 -1.42
CA ASN A 236 14.25 7.68 -0.60
C ASN A 236 14.44 6.15 -0.49
N VAL A 237 13.34 5.38 -0.51
CA VAL A 237 13.40 3.92 -0.35
C VAL A 237 13.45 3.18 -1.69
N GLU A 238 13.34 3.87 -2.83
CA GLU A 238 13.24 3.26 -4.16
C GLU A 238 14.45 2.35 -4.46
N GLY A 239 15.67 2.83 -4.20
CA GLY A 239 16.90 2.09 -4.45
C GLY A 239 16.99 0.78 -3.65
N ILE A 240 16.61 0.84 -2.37
CA ILE A 240 16.63 -0.33 -1.48
C ILE A 240 15.56 -1.33 -1.90
N ILE A 241 14.36 -0.86 -2.26
CA ILE A 241 13.28 -1.72 -2.77
C ILE A 241 13.70 -2.42 -4.07
N LEU A 242 14.33 -1.71 -5.01
CA LEU A 242 14.83 -2.30 -6.25
C LEU A 242 15.88 -3.40 -5.97
N ASN A 243 16.78 -3.17 -5.01
CA ASN A 243 17.76 -4.18 -4.60
C ASN A 243 17.07 -5.41 -3.99
N LYS A 244 16.10 -5.21 -3.10
CA LYS A 244 15.32 -6.28 -2.47
C LYS A 244 14.53 -7.10 -3.48
N ILE A 245 13.91 -6.46 -4.48
CA ILE A 245 13.24 -7.16 -5.59
C ILE A 245 14.22 -8.07 -6.34
N ARG A 246 15.43 -7.59 -6.65
CA ARG A 246 16.44 -8.41 -7.36
C ARG A 246 16.86 -9.62 -6.55
N GLU A 247 16.97 -9.49 -5.23
CA GLU A 247 17.23 -10.59 -4.31
C GLU A 247 16.09 -11.62 -4.35
N LEU A 248 14.86 -11.18 -4.10
CA LEU A 248 13.67 -12.05 -4.00
C LEU A 248 13.31 -12.73 -5.32
N LYS A 249 13.62 -12.11 -6.48
CA LYS A 249 13.41 -12.73 -7.80
C LYS A 249 14.22 -14.00 -8.02
N ARG A 250 15.33 -14.20 -7.29
CA ARG A 250 16.17 -15.42 -7.40
C ARG A 250 15.40 -16.68 -7.00
N ASP A 251 14.48 -16.54 -6.04
CA ASP A 251 13.51 -17.56 -5.67
C ASP A 251 12.10 -16.99 -5.68
N HIS A 252 11.64 -16.57 -6.86
CA HIS A 252 10.35 -15.90 -6.98
C HIS A 252 9.16 -16.79 -6.59
N LYS A 253 9.30 -18.12 -6.63
CA LYS A 253 8.21 -19.06 -6.34
C LYS A 253 7.80 -19.04 -4.87
N SER A 254 8.74 -18.73 -3.98
CA SER A 254 8.55 -18.67 -2.53
C SER A 254 8.37 -17.24 -2.00
N ASN A 255 8.38 -16.23 -2.89
CA ASN A 255 8.41 -14.81 -2.54
C ASN A 255 7.38 -13.98 -3.31
N GLN A 256 6.31 -14.60 -3.83
CA GLN A 256 5.36 -13.91 -4.70
C GLN A 256 4.63 -12.79 -3.96
N TYR A 257 4.22 -12.99 -2.71
CA TYR A 257 3.51 -11.98 -1.95
C TYR A 257 4.42 -10.79 -1.62
N LYS A 258 5.67 -11.05 -1.22
CA LYS A 258 6.68 -10.01 -1.02
C LYS A 258 6.95 -9.21 -2.30
N LEU A 259 7.14 -9.90 -3.42
CA LEU A 259 7.34 -9.27 -4.73
C LEU A 259 6.12 -8.43 -5.15
N PHE A 260 4.91 -8.96 -4.96
CA PHE A 260 3.66 -8.26 -5.22
C PHE A 260 3.62 -6.91 -4.50
N ILE A 261 3.89 -6.89 -3.19
CA ILE A 261 3.88 -5.67 -2.40
C ILE A 261 4.94 -4.67 -2.90
N LEU A 262 6.18 -5.12 -3.05
CA LEU A 262 7.31 -4.23 -3.43
C LEU A 262 7.14 -3.62 -4.83
N TYR A 263 6.67 -4.38 -5.81
CA TYR A 263 6.43 -3.83 -7.15
C TYR A 263 5.32 -2.79 -7.15
N PHE A 264 4.25 -2.99 -6.38
CA PHE A 264 3.18 -1.99 -6.32
C PHE A 264 3.59 -0.74 -5.55
N ILE A 265 4.45 -0.85 -4.53
CA ILE A 265 5.07 0.33 -3.91
C ILE A 265 5.91 1.11 -4.94
N LEU A 266 6.71 0.43 -5.78
CA LEU A 266 7.45 1.11 -6.86
C LEU A 266 6.53 1.80 -7.88
N MET A 267 5.40 1.19 -8.23
CA MET A 267 4.41 1.81 -9.12
C MET A 267 3.72 3.03 -8.47
N ASP A 268 3.53 3.01 -7.15
CA ASP A 268 2.98 4.12 -6.38
C ASP A 268 4.00 5.28 -6.26
N ILE A 269 5.31 4.97 -6.14
CA ILE A 269 6.40 5.97 -6.07
C ILE A 269 6.71 6.58 -7.46
N ASP A 270 6.80 5.73 -8.49
CA ASP A 270 7.27 6.10 -9.82
C ASP A 270 6.23 5.74 -10.89
N GLU A 271 5.26 6.66 -11.05
CA GLU A 271 4.19 6.55 -12.04
C GLU A 271 4.71 6.40 -13.49
N ALA A 272 5.92 6.90 -13.78
CA ALA A 272 6.48 6.88 -15.13
C ALA A 272 6.90 5.46 -15.56
N ASN A 273 7.25 4.60 -14.60
CA ASN A 273 7.70 3.23 -14.84
C ASN A 273 6.65 2.16 -14.55
N ILE A 274 5.37 2.51 -14.37
CA ILE A 274 4.27 1.55 -14.17
C ILE A 274 4.27 0.44 -15.22
N ILE A 275 4.47 0.78 -16.51
CA ILE A 275 4.50 -0.21 -17.60
C ILE A 275 5.59 -1.26 -17.35
N LYS A 276 6.81 -0.81 -17.05
CA LYS A 276 7.97 -1.68 -16.82
C LYS A 276 7.71 -2.58 -15.62
N TYR A 277 7.32 -2.01 -14.48
CA TYR A 277 7.12 -2.75 -13.25
C TYR A 277 5.95 -3.74 -13.37
N ALA A 278 4.86 -3.38 -14.05
CA ALA A 278 3.75 -4.28 -14.31
C ALA A 278 4.15 -5.46 -15.21
N ASP A 279 4.92 -5.20 -16.28
CA ASP A 279 5.43 -6.26 -17.16
C ASP A 279 6.39 -7.22 -16.46
N GLU A 280 7.17 -6.73 -15.48
CA GLU A 280 8.04 -7.58 -14.67
C GLU A 280 7.27 -8.37 -13.60
N LEU A 281 6.24 -7.78 -12.99
CA LEU A 281 5.46 -8.39 -11.90
C LEU A 281 4.54 -9.51 -12.39
N LEU A 282 3.73 -9.23 -13.42
CA LEU A 282 2.63 -10.12 -13.82
C LEU A 282 3.08 -11.58 -14.12
N PRO A 283 4.22 -11.84 -14.79
CA PRO A 283 4.70 -13.20 -15.04
C PRO A 283 5.13 -13.95 -13.77
N LEU A 284 5.43 -13.24 -12.67
CA LEU A 284 5.87 -13.84 -11.42
C LEU A 284 4.68 -14.35 -10.58
N MET A 285 3.47 -13.87 -10.85
CA MET A 285 2.26 -14.13 -10.06
C MET A 285 1.54 -15.41 -10.53
N SER A 286 1.84 -16.53 -9.89
CA SER A 286 1.13 -17.80 -10.08
C SER A 286 0.01 -18.03 -9.04
N ILE A 287 0.12 -17.45 -7.84
CA ILE A 287 -0.92 -17.56 -6.81
C ILE A 287 -2.18 -16.83 -7.28
N GLY A 288 -3.33 -17.50 -7.19
CA GLY A 288 -4.61 -17.04 -7.75
C GLY A 288 -5.01 -15.68 -7.22
N ILE A 289 -5.14 -15.55 -5.90
CA ILE A 289 -5.50 -14.29 -5.24
C ILE A 289 -4.56 -13.13 -5.61
N LEU A 290 -3.24 -13.33 -5.58
CA LEU A 290 -2.26 -12.28 -5.92
C LEU A 290 -2.38 -11.82 -7.38
N ARG A 291 -2.61 -12.76 -8.30
CA ARG A 291 -2.85 -12.45 -9.71
C ARG A 291 -4.12 -11.62 -9.90
N TYR A 292 -5.22 -11.97 -9.22
CA TYR A 292 -6.46 -11.19 -9.30
C TYR A 292 -6.31 -9.81 -8.67
N THR A 293 -5.69 -9.71 -7.49
CA THR A 293 -5.42 -8.42 -6.85
C THR A 293 -4.50 -7.55 -7.71
N SER A 294 -3.51 -8.15 -8.40
CA SER A 294 -2.65 -7.42 -9.32
C SER A 294 -3.46 -6.74 -10.42
N LEU A 295 -4.45 -7.44 -11.00
CA LEU A 295 -5.33 -6.88 -12.03
C LEU A 295 -6.24 -5.77 -11.49
N MET A 296 -6.68 -5.89 -10.25
CA MET A 296 -7.43 -4.81 -9.59
C MET A 296 -6.57 -3.56 -9.40
N LYS A 297 -5.32 -3.70 -8.94
CA LYS A 297 -4.38 -2.57 -8.85
C LYS A 297 -4.09 -1.96 -10.22
N LEU A 298 -3.91 -2.77 -11.27
CA LEU A 298 -3.75 -2.25 -12.64
C LEU A 298 -5.01 -1.51 -13.13
N SER A 299 -6.20 -1.95 -12.70
CA SER A 299 -7.45 -1.25 -12.98
C SER A 299 -7.55 0.09 -12.24
N TYR A 300 -7.05 0.15 -11.01
CA TYR A 300 -6.89 1.40 -10.27
C TYR A 300 -5.95 2.37 -11.01
N TYR A 301 -4.75 1.95 -11.43
CA TYR A 301 -3.86 2.81 -12.20
C TYR A 301 -4.47 3.22 -13.55
N PHE A 302 -5.26 2.35 -14.18
CA PHE A 302 -5.95 2.72 -15.41
C PHE A 302 -6.94 3.86 -15.14
N ALA A 303 -7.73 3.74 -14.07
CA ALA A 303 -8.72 4.73 -13.68
C ALA A 303 -8.09 6.09 -13.33
N PHE A 304 -7.04 6.11 -12.51
CA PHE A 304 -6.46 7.35 -11.98
C PHE A 304 -5.32 7.94 -12.82
N ASN A 305 -4.51 7.10 -13.46
CA ASN A 305 -3.30 7.54 -14.18
C ASN A 305 -3.47 7.48 -15.71
N GLY A 306 -4.46 6.74 -16.22
CA GLY A 306 -4.65 6.53 -17.65
C GLY A 306 -4.88 7.81 -18.46
N ASN A 307 -5.53 8.82 -17.90
CA ASN A 307 -5.76 10.11 -18.59
C ASN A 307 -4.48 10.94 -18.77
N LYS A 308 -3.44 10.69 -17.96
CA LYS A 308 -2.17 11.40 -18.05
C LYS A 308 -1.30 10.88 -19.20
N ASN A 309 -1.48 9.61 -19.61
CA ASN A 309 -0.61 8.95 -20.58
C ASN A 309 -1.37 7.90 -21.41
N ALA A 310 -1.57 8.20 -22.70
CA ALA A 310 -2.30 7.32 -23.62
C ALA A 310 -1.64 5.94 -23.79
N LYS A 311 -0.30 5.87 -23.79
CA LYS A 311 0.44 4.61 -23.89
C LYS A 311 0.21 3.75 -22.64
N LEU A 312 0.21 4.37 -21.46
CA LEU A 312 -0.11 3.70 -20.20
C LEU A 312 -1.55 3.19 -20.22
N ALA A 313 -2.52 4.02 -20.62
CA ALA A 313 -3.92 3.63 -20.70
C ALA A 313 -4.14 2.45 -21.66
N GLU A 314 -3.51 2.46 -22.83
CA GLU A 314 -3.58 1.35 -23.78
C GLU A 314 -2.94 0.08 -23.22
N PHE A 315 -1.76 0.20 -22.61
CA PHE A 315 -1.09 -0.92 -21.95
C PHE A 315 -1.96 -1.57 -20.87
N LEU A 316 -2.46 -0.79 -19.93
CA LEU A 316 -3.26 -1.30 -18.81
C LEU A 316 -4.57 -1.91 -19.31
N ARG A 317 -5.25 -1.25 -20.26
CA ARG A 317 -6.46 -1.80 -20.90
C ARG A 317 -6.20 -3.17 -21.51
N ASN A 318 -5.13 -3.30 -22.30
CA ASN A 318 -4.79 -4.57 -22.95
C ASN A 318 -4.51 -5.68 -21.93
N ARG A 319 -3.84 -5.37 -20.81
CA ARG A 319 -3.57 -6.35 -19.74
C ARG A 319 -4.85 -6.78 -19.01
N ILE A 320 -5.72 -5.83 -18.68
CA ILE A 320 -7.01 -6.10 -18.03
C ILE A 320 -7.90 -6.95 -18.94
N GLU A 321 -8.08 -6.55 -20.21
CA GLU A 321 -8.87 -7.31 -21.19
C GLU A 321 -8.32 -8.72 -21.40
N SER A 322 -6.98 -8.86 -21.55
CA SER A 322 -6.34 -10.17 -21.73
C SER A 322 -6.60 -11.10 -20.55
N ALA A 323 -6.57 -10.57 -19.32
CA ALA A 323 -6.85 -11.36 -18.14
C ALA A 323 -8.32 -11.80 -18.09
N GLN A 324 -9.26 -10.92 -18.41
CA GLN A 324 -10.70 -11.25 -18.44
C GLN A 324 -10.99 -12.38 -19.43
N ILE A 325 -10.40 -12.31 -20.63
CA ILE A 325 -10.55 -13.36 -21.66
C ILE A 325 -10.04 -14.71 -21.15
N ASN A 326 -8.87 -14.72 -20.49
CA ASN A 326 -8.29 -15.95 -19.95
C ASN A 326 -9.15 -16.55 -18.82
N LEU A 327 -9.93 -15.72 -18.12
CA LEU A 327 -10.84 -16.17 -17.06
C LEU A 327 -12.21 -16.64 -17.59
N ASP A 328 -12.61 -16.22 -18.78
CA ASP A 328 -13.91 -16.57 -19.34
C ASP A 328 -13.94 -17.88 -20.12
N GLY A 329 -12.80 -18.48 -20.46
CA GLY A 329 -12.65 -19.88 -20.94
C GLY A 329 -13.43 -20.30 -22.22
N ASN A 330 -14.39 -19.50 -22.67
CA ASN A 330 -15.38 -19.81 -23.70
C ASN A 330 -15.63 -18.63 -24.67
N ILE A 331 -14.87 -17.54 -24.58
CA ILE A 331 -14.94 -16.48 -25.58
C ILE A 331 -13.99 -16.82 -26.73
N ASP A 332 -14.60 -17.36 -27.78
CA ASP A 332 -14.04 -17.66 -29.09
C ASP A 332 -13.01 -16.60 -29.52
N ARG A 333 -11.72 -16.97 -29.50
CA ARG A 333 -10.58 -16.11 -29.88
C ARG A 333 -10.77 -15.44 -31.25
N ASN A 334 -11.63 -16.00 -32.11
CA ASN A 334 -12.00 -15.44 -33.40
C ASN A 334 -12.88 -14.18 -33.32
N LYS A 335 -13.79 -14.07 -32.33
CA LYS A 335 -14.59 -12.84 -32.12
C LYS A 335 -13.73 -11.68 -31.62
N LEU A 336 -12.65 -11.99 -30.93
CA LEU A 336 -11.70 -11.00 -30.40
C LEU A 336 -10.80 -10.39 -31.47
N LYS A 337 -10.25 -11.24 -32.36
CA LYS A 337 -9.55 -10.74 -33.56
C LYS A 337 -10.48 -9.85 -34.40
N GLN A 338 -11.74 -10.24 -34.58
CA GLN A 338 -12.71 -9.44 -35.32
C GLN A 338 -13.07 -8.10 -34.64
N SER A 339 -13.14 -8.03 -33.31
CA SER A 339 -13.45 -6.77 -32.60
C SER A 339 -12.25 -5.82 -32.58
N LEU A 340 -11.04 -6.35 -32.39
CA LEU A 340 -9.79 -5.60 -32.46
C LEU A 340 -9.50 -5.11 -33.88
N ASP A 341 -9.70 -5.94 -34.90
CA ASP A 341 -9.51 -5.56 -36.31
C ASP A 341 -10.57 -4.55 -36.77
N LYS A 342 -11.82 -4.66 -36.30
CA LYS A 342 -12.85 -3.64 -36.56
C LYS A 342 -12.48 -2.28 -35.96
N LYS A 343 -11.97 -2.23 -34.72
CA LYS A 343 -11.51 -0.98 -34.08
C LYS A 343 -10.28 -0.39 -34.80
N LYS A 344 -9.34 -1.22 -35.22
CA LYS A 344 -8.15 -0.79 -35.99
C LYS A 344 -8.53 -0.19 -37.35
N ASN A 345 -9.52 -0.79 -38.02
CA ASN A 345 -10.05 -0.28 -39.29
C ASN A 345 -10.81 1.04 -39.14
N LEU A 346 -11.57 1.23 -38.05
CA LEU A 346 -12.23 2.50 -37.74
C LEU A 346 -11.25 3.65 -37.48
N LEU A 347 -10.16 3.39 -36.76
CA LEU A 347 -9.07 4.34 -36.54
C LEU A 347 -8.35 4.72 -37.84
N ASN A 348 -8.10 3.74 -38.72
CA ASN A 348 -7.50 3.97 -40.03
C ASN A 348 -8.43 4.72 -41.01
N PHE A 349 -9.74 4.49 -40.92
CA PHE A 349 -10.73 5.18 -41.75
C PHE A 349 -10.86 6.67 -41.36
N ASN A 350 -10.90 6.97 -40.07
CA ASN A 350 -10.94 8.34 -39.57
C ASN A 350 -9.66 9.15 -39.88
N ASN A 351 -8.50 8.48 -39.96
CA ASN A 351 -7.25 9.12 -40.37
C ASN A 351 -7.16 9.38 -41.88
N ARG A 352 -7.93 8.65 -42.71
CA ARG A 352 -8.03 8.93 -44.17
C ARG A 352 -8.99 10.07 -44.49
N LEU A 353 -10.02 10.30 -43.67
CA LEU A 353 -10.98 11.40 -43.83
C LEU A 353 -10.44 12.78 -43.37
N ARG A 354 -9.26 12.80 -42.71
CA ARG A 354 -8.59 14.01 -42.20
C ARG A 354 -7.38 14.45 -43.04
N ARG A 355 -7.21 13.91 -44.26
CA ARG A 355 -6.15 14.29 -45.19
C ARG A 355 -6.70 15.00 -46.41
#